data_AF-A0A849IG30-F1
#
_entry.id   AF-A0A849IG30-F1
#
_cell.length_a   1.000
_cell.length_b   1.000
_cell.length_c   1.000
_cell.angle_alpha   90.00
_cell.angle_beta   90.00
_cell.angle_gamma   90.00
#
_symmetry.space_group_name_H-M   'P 1'
#
loop_
_entity.id
_entity.type
_entity.pdbx_description
1 polymer ?
#
loop_
_entity_poly.entity_id
_entity_poly.type
_entity_poly.pdbx_seq_one_letter_code
_entity_poly.pdbx_strand_id
1 'polypeptide(L)'
;MRADLLLFVSGAWMLQFQSRLPAASWAWLLIPGMILALWAKGMARKMLLGACFFAAGFLYAAAMAQIRLADALSPEWEGRDVVVEGVISSLPVPGEKADRFEFSVRKTVTQGAAIPEKILLSRYLEPGLSPLHAGQKWRFMVRLKRPHGNVNPHGYDYEGRLLEEGIRATGYVRNGVLLDDFVPSPGTLIERAREAIRDRILQKLRNLPHAGVI
;
A
#
# COMPACT_ATOMS: atom_id res chain seq x y z
N MET A 1 15.74 -4.95 30.57
CA MET A 1 15.40 -4.22 29.33
C MET A 1 16.21 -2.93 29.28
N ARG A 2 16.80 -2.58 28.14
CA ARG A 2 17.59 -1.35 27.99
C ARG A 2 16.61 -0.16 27.90
N ALA A 3 16.67 0.78 28.84
CA ALA A 3 15.75 1.92 28.93
C ALA A 3 15.69 2.75 27.63
N ASP A 4 16.81 2.80 26.90
CA ASP A 4 16.93 3.49 25.61
C ASP A 4 15.97 2.94 24.54
N LEU A 5 15.74 1.63 24.51
CA LEU A 5 14.81 1.00 23.57
C LEU A 5 13.36 1.34 23.90
N LEU A 6 13.01 1.41 25.20
CA LEU A 6 11.67 1.81 25.63
C LEU A 6 11.40 3.27 25.25
N LEU A 7 12.40 4.15 25.38
CA LEU A 7 12.30 5.55 24.97
C LEU A 7 12.16 5.70 23.45
N PHE A 8 12.92 4.92 22.67
CA PHE A 8 12.76 4.90 21.22
C PHE A 8 11.34 4.45 20.81
N VAL A 9 10.86 3.35 21.38
CA VAL A 9 9.51 2.82 21.08
C VAL A 9 8.42 3.78 21.53
N SER A 10 8.56 4.44 22.69
CA SER A 10 7.58 5.43 23.13
C SER A 10 7.57 6.68 22.25
N GLY A 11 8.72 7.09 21.72
CA GLY A 11 8.82 8.14 20.70
C GLY A 11 8.06 7.78 19.41
N ALA A 12 8.27 6.58 18.90
CA ALA A 12 7.56 6.08 17.72
C ALA A 12 6.04 5.96 17.97
N TRP A 13 5.64 5.55 19.17
CA TRP A 13 4.24 5.46 19.57
C TRP A 13 3.59 6.84 19.68
N MET A 14 4.28 7.84 20.24
CA MET A 14 3.77 9.20 20.40
C MET A 14 3.39 9.85 19.05
N LEU A 15 4.10 9.51 17.97
CA LEU A 15 3.76 9.99 16.63
C LEU A 15 2.36 9.55 16.18
N GLN A 16 1.90 8.37 16.58
CA GLN A 16 0.60 7.82 16.15
C GLN A 16 -0.59 8.68 16.62
N PHE A 17 -0.39 9.52 17.64
CA PHE A 17 -1.40 10.46 18.13
C PHE A 17 -1.35 11.83 17.43
N GLN A 18 -0.41 12.05 16.50
CA GLN A 18 -0.29 13.30 15.78
C GLN A 18 -1.18 13.31 14.54
N SER A 19 -1.98 14.37 14.38
CA SER A 19 -2.82 14.56 13.19
C SER A 19 -2.04 15.04 11.96
N ARG A 20 -0.80 15.51 12.16
CA ARG A 20 0.09 15.98 11.09
C ARG A 20 1.50 15.46 11.33
N LEU A 21 2.15 15.06 10.24
CA LEU A 21 3.55 14.65 10.31
C LEU A 21 4.44 15.88 10.53
N PRO A 22 5.47 15.76 11.39
CA PRO A 22 6.43 16.83 11.62
C PRO A 22 7.20 17.14 10.33
N ALA A 23 7.64 18.38 10.19
CA ALA A 23 8.51 18.75 9.09
C ALA A 23 9.83 17.97 9.17
N ALA A 24 10.36 17.54 8.02
CA ALA A 24 11.64 16.80 7.97
C ALA A 24 12.81 17.59 8.60
N SER A 25 12.71 18.92 8.64
CA SER A 25 13.68 19.80 9.31
C SER A 25 13.82 19.56 10.82
N TRP A 26 12.83 18.94 11.48
CA TRP A 26 12.93 18.59 12.90
C TRP A 26 14.04 17.58 13.18
N ALA A 27 14.47 16.81 12.17
CA ALA A 27 15.61 15.90 12.29
C ALA A 27 16.91 16.63 12.67
N TRP A 28 17.06 17.90 12.27
CA TRP A 28 18.22 18.71 12.62
C TRP A 28 18.37 18.96 14.13
N LEU A 29 17.29 18.83 14.91
CA LEU A 29 17.33 18.99 16.38
C LEU A 29 18.08 17.84 17.08
N LEU A 30 18.26 16.69 16.43
CA LEU A 30 19.05 15.59 17.00
C LEU A 30 20.53 15.93 17.11
N ILE A 31 21.06 16.74 16.19
CA ILE A 31 22.49 17.11 16.17
C ILE A 31 22.90 17.93 17.40
N PRO A 32 22.27 19.08 17.72
CA PRO A 32 22.61 19.82 18.93
C PRO A 32 22.29 19.02 20.19
N GLY A 33 21.22 18.21 20.20
CA GLY A 33 20.88 17.33 21.33
C GLY A 33 21.97 16.32 21.64
N MET A 34 22.52 15.67 20.60
CA MET A 34 23.66 14.76 20.74
C MET A 34 24.92 15.49 21.17
N ILE A 35 25.23 16.66 20.58
CA ILE A 35 26.40 17.45 20.97
C ILE A 35 26.32 17.80 22.46
N LEU A 36 25.19 18.34 22.94
CA LEU A 36 24.99 18.67 24.35
C LEU A 36 25.13 17.44 25.26
N ALA A 37 24.66 16.27 24.81
CA ALA A 37 24.80 15.02 25.57
C ALA A 37 26.26 14.57 25.74
N LEU A 38 27.14 14.90 24.78
CA LEU A 38 28.59 14.59 24.88
C LEU A 38 29.29 15.44 25.94
N TRP A 39 28.87 16.71 26.10
CA TRP A 39 29.44 17.64 27.09
C TRP A 39 28.82 17.50 28.48
N ALA A 40 27.61 16.96 28.57
CA ALA A 40 26.91 16.73 29.83
C ALA A 40 27.52 15.58 30.65
N LYS A 41 27.35 15.63 31.97
CA LYS A 41 27.80 14.60 32.91
C LYS A 41 26.66 14.10 33.80
N GLY A 42 26.83 12.91 34.38
CA GLY A 42 25.91 12.35 35.37
C GLY A 42 24.47 12.19 34.86
N MET A 43 23.51 12.64 35.67
CA MET A 43 22.08 12.52 35.36
C MET A 43 21.67 13.32 34.11
N ALA A 44 22.26 14.51 33.90
CA ALA A 44 21.95 15.35 32.75
C ALA A 44 22.29 14.64 31.43
N ARG A 45 23.43 13.94 31.36
CA ARG A 45 23.78 13.12 30.19
C ARG A 45 22.77 12.00 29.94
N LYS A 46 22.34 11.29 30.99
CA LYS A 46 21.33 10.22 30.87
C LYS A 46 20.00 10.76 30.34
N MET A 47 19.54 11.90 30.86
CA MET A 47 18.30 12.55 30.39
C MET A 47 18.40 13.02 28.94
N LEU A 48 19.52 13.64 28.55
CA LEU A 48 19.74 14.10 27.18
C LEU A 48 19.83 12.93 26.18
N LEU A 49 20.55 11.86 26.53
CA LEU A 49 20.59 10.65 25.72
C LEU A 49 19.19 10.03 25.60
N GLY A 50 18.45 9.95 26.71
CA GLY A 50 17.07 9.46 26.69
C GLY A 50 16.15 10.29 25.79
N ALA A 51 16.25 11.62 25.85
CA ALA A 51 15.53 12.52 24.96
C ALA A 51 15.94 12.34 23.50
N CYS A 52 17.23 12.10 23.21
CA CYS A 52 17.71 11.79 21.86
C CYS A 52 17.15 10.46 21.35
N PHE A 53 17.10 9.40 22.17
CA PHE A 53 16.49 8.12 21.78
C PHE A 53 15.00 8.26 21.51
N PHE A 54 14.28 8.99 22.36
CA PHE A 54 12.86 9.31 22.14
C PHE A 54 12.64 10.08 20.83
N ALA A 55 13.40 11.16 20.62
CA ALA A 55 13.32 11.97 19.40
C ALA A 55 13.71 11.17 18.16
N ALA A 56 14.71 10.29 18.26
CA ALA A 56 15.11 9.39 17.17
C ALA A 56 13.98 8.41 16.81
N GLY A 57 13.29 7.84 17.79
CA GLY A 57 12.13 6.97 17.56
C GLY A 57 10.97 7.70 16.89
N PHE A 58 10.65 8.90 17.39
CA PHE A 58 9.62 9.76 16.81
C PHE A 58 9.93 10.16 15.36
N LEU A 59 11.15 10.61 15.09
CA LEU A 59 11.59 11.04 13.76
C LEU A 59 11.77 9.87 12.79
N TYR A 60 12.19 8.70 13.27
CA TYR A 60 12.24 7.48 12.47
C TYR A 60 10.83 7.08 12.00
N ALA A 61 9.86 7.04 12.92
CA ALA A 61 8.47 6.76 12.57
C ALA A 61 7.92 7.83 11.62
N ALA A 62 8.28 9.11 11.80
CA ALA A 62 7.85 10.20 10.94
C ALA A 62 8.43 10.05 9.53
N ALA A 63 9.71 9.71 9.40
CA ALA A 63 10.35 9.46 8.12
C ALA A 63 9.68 8.28 7.38
N MET A 64 9.42 7.17 8.07
CA MET A 64 8.71 6.03 7.49
C MET A 64 7.30 6.41 7.04
N ALA A 65 6.55 7.15 7.86
CA ALA A 65 5.23 7.65 7.51
C ALA A 65 5.30 8.59 6.31
N GLN A 66 6.28 9.50 6.24
CA GLN A 66 6.46 10.41 5.12
C GLN A 66 6.72 9.66 3.81
N ILE A 67 7.65 8.68 3.83
CA ILE A 67 7.97 7.85 2.66
C ILE A 67 6.72 7.10 2.19
N ARG A 68 6.00 6.47 3.12
CA ARG A 68 4.78 5.72 2.78
C ARG A 68 3.68 6.64 2.27
N LEU A 69 3.46 7.80 2.88
CA LEU A 69 2.43 8.75 2.46
C LEU A 69 2.76 9.50 1.16
N ALA A 70 4.05 9.65 0.83
CA ALA A 70 4.50 10.30 -0.40
C ALA A 70 4.12 9.52 -1.66
N ASP A 71 4.04 8.19 -1.59
CA ASP A 71 3.50 7.38 -2.68
C ASP A 71 1.97 7.55 -2.74
N ALA A 72 1.51 8.48 -3.57
CA ALA A 72 0.11 8.85 -3.67
C ALA A 72 -0.25 9.26 -5.10
N LEU A 73 -1.50 9.02 -5.47
CA LEU A 73 -2.06 9.59 -6.70
C LEU A 73 -2.03 11.13 -6.61
N SER A 74 -1.42 11.79 -7.60
CA SER A 74 -1.47 13.25 -7.67
C SER A 74 -2.91 13.74 -7.81
N PRO A 75 -3.33 14.82 -7.10
CA PRO A 75 -4.70 15.32 -7.15
C PRO A 75 -5.15 15.68 -8.58
N GLU A 76 -4.22 16.11 -9.43
CA GLU A 76 -4.50 16.52 -10.81
C GLU A 76 -4.95 15.36 -11.71
N TRP A 77 -4.60 14.12 -11.33
CA TRP A 77 -4.91 12.91 -12.09
C TRP A 77 -6.08 12.12 -11.49
N GLU A 78 -6.63 12.59 -10.38
CA GLU A 78 -7.84 12.01 -9.81
C GLU A 78 -9.03 12.22 -10.75
N GLY A 79 -9.74 11.12 -11.03
CA GLY A 79 -10.88 11.12 -11.93
C GLY A 79 -10.54 11.39 -13.40
N ARG A 80 -9.29 11.26 -13.83
CA ARG A 80 -8.89 11.31 -15.23
C ARG A 80 -8.52 9.91 -15.74
N ASP A 81 -8.67 9.71 -17.05
CA ASP A 81 -8.25 8.48 -17.69
C ASP A 81 -6.73 8.53 -17.93
N VAL A 82 -6.03 7.52 -17.41
CA VAL A 82 -4.57 7.37 -17.55
C VAL A 82 -4.24 5.98 -18.07
N VAL A 83 -3.16 5.88 -18.84
CA VAL A 83 -2.68 4.61 -19.38
C VAL A 83 -1.48 4.15 -18.57
N VAL A 84 -1.60 2.96 -18.00
CA VAL A 84 -0.58 2.32 -17.17
C VAL A 84 -0.26 0.93 -17.69
N GLU A 85 1.02 0.55 -17.59
CA GLU A 85 1.50 -0.80 -17.83
C GLU A 85 1.99 -1.40 -16.52
N GLY A 86 1.66 -2.67 -16.32
CA GLY A 86 1.92 -3.32 -15.05
C GLY A 86 1.51 -4.78 -15.07
N VAL A 87 1.54 -5.38 -13.89
CA VAL A 87 1.28 -6.80 -13.69
C VAL A 87 0.17 -6.96 -12.65
N ILE A 88 -0.74 -7.89 -12.89
CA ILE A 88 -1.75 -8.29 -11.91
C ILE A 88 -1.03 -8.99 -10.75
N SER A 89 -0.97 -8.33 -9.60
CA SER A 89 -0.12 -8.75 -8.46
C SER A 89 -0.85 -9.60 -7.43
N SER A 90 -2.15 -9.77 -7.56
CA SER A 90 -2.96 -10.66 -6.72
C SER A 90 -3.85 -11.57 -7.56
N LEU A 91 -4.31 -12.66 -6.97
CA LEU A 91 -5.39 -13.46 -7.53
C LEU A 91 -6.66 -12.60 -7.71
N PRO A 92 -7.18 -12.44 -8.95
CA PRO A 92 -8.41 -11.69 -9.16
C PRO A 92 -9.58 -12.30 -8.39
N VAL A 93 -10.27 -11.46 -7.62
CA VAL A 93 -11.45 -11.83 -6.83
C VAL A 93 -12.69 -11.53 -7.69
N PRO A 94 -13.43 -12.57 -8.12
CA PRO A 94 -14.65 -12.37 -8.90
C PRO A 94 -15.72 -11.72 -8.01
N GLY A 95 -16.39 -10.70 -8.55
CA GLY A 95 -17.56 -10.09 -7.94
C GLY A 95 -18.77 -10.20 -8.85
N GLU A 96 -19.97 -9.90 -8.33
CA GLU A 96 -21.21 -10.00 -9.12
C GLU A 96 -21.22 -9.11 -10.37
N LYS A 97 -20.59 -7.92 -10.28
CA LYS A 97 -20.58 -6.91 -11.35
C LYS A 97 -19.19 -6.60 -11.89
N ALA A 98 -18.15 -6.88 -11.12
CA ALA A 98 -16.78 -6.53 -11.48
C ALA A 98 -15.79 -7.44 -10.78
N ASP A 99 -14.74 -7.83 -11.50
CA ASP A 99 -13.58 -8.50 -10.93
C ASP A 99 -12.68 -7.46 -10.25
N ARG A 100 -12.25 -7.75 -9.03
CA ARG A 100 -11.30 -6.89 -8.29
C ARG A 100 -9.94 -7.54 -8.22
N PHE A 101 -8.90 -6.75 -8.45
CA PHE A 101 -7.53 -7.25 -8.42
C PHE A 101 -6.55 -6.13 -8.10
N GLU A 102 -5.44 -6.50 -7.49
CA GLU A 102 -4.31 -5.61 -7.28
C GLU A 102 -3.45 -5.56 -8.53
N PHE A 103 -2.98 -4.38 -8.88
CA PHE A 103 -2.16 -4.14 -10.05
C PHE A 103 -0.89 -3.38 -9.65
N SER A 104 0.26 -3.99 -9.91
CA SER A 104 1.57 -3.35 -9.75
C SER A 104 1.94 -2.61 -11.02
N VAL A 105 1.88 -1.28 -10.98
CA VAL A 105 2.28 -0.39 -12.06
C VAL A 105 3.80 -0.45 -12.23
N ARG A 106 4.25 -0.79 -13.42
CA ARG A 106 5.67 -0.81 -13.81
C ARG A 106 6.07 0.41 -14.63
N LYS A 107 5.13 0.94 -15.41
CA LYS A 107 5.35 2.09 -16.27
C LYS A 107 4.07 2.89 -16.46
N THR A 108 4.15 4.19 -16.30
CA THR A 108 3.07 5.10 -16.67
C THR A 108 3.29 5.59 -18.09
N VAL A 109 2.33 5.35 -18.99
CA VAL A 109 2.42 5.73 -20.40
C VAL A 109 1.96 7.18 -20.60
N THR A 110 0.97 7.61 -19.83
CA THR A 110 0.52 9.01 -19.83
C THR A 110 1.61 9.92 -19.26
N GLN A 111 2.09 10.87 -20.07
CA GLN A 111 3.14 11.81 -19.65
C GLN A 111 2.66 12.72 -18.52
N GLY A 112 3.53 12.95 -17.52
CA GLY A 112 3.21 13.79 -16.36
C GLY A 112 2.29 13.15 -15.32
N ALA A 113 1.81 11.92 -15.54
CA ALA A 113 0.98 11.21 -14.59
C ALA A 113 1.82 10.55 -13.48
N ALA A 114 1.68 11.06 -12.26
CA ALA A 114 2.23 10.47 -11.05
C ALA A 114 1.21 9.48 -10.45
N ILE A 115 1.40 8.21 -10.78
CA ILE A 115 0.55 7.09 -10.34
C ILE A 115 1.36 6.24 -9.36
N PRO A 116 0.78 5.81 -8.23
CA PRO A 116 1.49 4.98 -7.26
C PRO A 116 1.81 3.57 -7.79
N GLU A 117 2.77 2.91 -7.15
CA GLU A 117 3.25 1.59 -7.61
C GLU A 117 2.17 0.51 -7.52
N LYS A 118 1.34 0.53 -6.46
CA LYS A 118 0.32 -0.49 -6.23
C LYS A 118 -1.07 0.13 -6.16
N ILE A 119 -1.95 -0.34 -7.03
CA ILE A 119 -3.33 0.15 -7.17
C ILE A 119 -4.33 -1.00 -7.13
N LEU A 120 -5.54 -0.72 -6.63
CA LEU A 120 -6.65 -1.67 -6.65
C LEU A 120 -7.61 -1.30 -7.77
N LEU A 121 -7.80 -2.23 -8.71
CA LEU A 121 -8.65 -2.02 -9.87
C LEU A 121 -9.88 -2.91 -9.82
N SER A 122 -10.98 -2.38 -10.34
CA SER A 122 -12.19 -3.14 -10.67
C SER A 122 -12.38 -3.17 -12.18
N ARG A 123 -12.58 -4.35 -12.78
CA ARG A 123 -12.96 -4.48 -14.18
C ARG A 123 -14.39 -4.98 -14.26
N TYR A 124 -15.30 -4.15 -14.78
CA TYR A 124 -16.69 -4.52 -14.96
C TYR A 124 -16.83 -5.71 -15.90
N LEU A 125 -17.73 -6.63 -15.57
CA LEU A 125 -17.99 -7.81 -16.37
C LEU A 125 -18.82 -7.42 -17.58
N GLU A 126 -18.27 -7.70 -18.77
CA GLU A 126 -18.95 -7.52 -20.05
C GLU A 126 -18.88 -8.84 -20.83
N PRO A 127 -19.92 -9.19 -21.61
CA PRO A 127 -19.92 -10.41 -22.41
C PRO A 127 -18.71 -10.46 -23.36
N GLY A 128 -18.00 -11.60 -23.36
CA GLY A 128 -16.86 -11.83 -24.25
C GLY A 128 -15.49 -11.36 -23.73
N LEU A 129 -15.42 -10.78 -22.52
CA LEU A 129 -14.12 -10.49 -21.89
C LEU A 129 -13.44 -11.76 -21.40
N SER A 130 -12.16 -11.91 -21.73
CA SER A 130 -11.32 -12.98 -21.18
C SER A 130 -11.10 -12.79 -19.67
N PRO A 131 -11.09 -13.87 -18.87
CA PRO A 131 -10.78 -13.80 -17.46
C PRO A 131 -9.39 -13.22 -17.22
N LEU A 132 -9.23 -12.51 -16.10
CA LEU A 132 -7.92 -12.05 -15.64
C LEU A 132 -7.25 -13.16 -14.86
N HIS A 133 -5.93 -13.24 -15.00
CA HIS A 133 -5.11 -14.20 -14.27
C HIS A 133 -3.95 -13.53 -13.54
N ALA A 134 -3.52 -14.15 -12.44
CA ALA A 134 -2.44 -13.62 -11.61
C ALA A 134 -1.10 -13.62 -12.38
N GLY A 135 -0.37 -12.51 -12.35
CA GLY A 135 0.92 -12.38 -13.03
C GLY A 135 0.84 -12.04 -14.52
N GLN A 136 -0.34 -11.84 -15.09
CA GLN A 136 -0.47 -11.29 -16.45
C GLN A 136 0.03 -9.84 -16.51
N LYS A 137 0.72 -9.50 -17.61
CA LYS A 137 1.14 -8.14 -17.91
C LYS A 137 0.13 -7.46 -18.82
N TRP A 138 -0.37 -6.32 -18.38
CA TRP A 138 -1.39 -5.58 -19.11
C TRP A 138 -0.98 -4.13 -19.32
N ARG A 139 -1.47 -3.54 -20.41
CA ARG A 139 -1.61 -2.10 -20.58
C ARG A 139 -3.08 -1.76 -20.37
N PHE A 140 -3.40 -1.09 -19.27
CA PHE A 140 -4.76 -0.67 -18.96
C PHE A 140 -4.92 0.84 -19.14
N MET A 141 -6.05 1.23 -19.70
CA MET A 141 -6.62 2.56 -19.52
C MET A 141 -7.50 2.50 -18.27
N VAL A 142 -7.14 3.27 -17.25
CA VAL A 142 -7.80 3.27 -15.94
C VAL A 142 -8.24 4.66 -15.55
N ARG A 143 -9.33 4.74 -14.79
CA ARG A 143 -9.73 5.96 -14.10
C ARG A 143 -9.56 5.76 -12.61
N LEU A 144 -8.65 6.52 -12.02
CA LEU A 144 -8.23 6.35 -10.64
C LEU A 144 -8.85 7.41 -9.74
N LYS A 145 -8.97 7.06 -8.47
CA LYS A 145 -9.35 7.91 -7.36
C LYS A 145 -8.39 7.67 -6.21
N ARG A 146 -8.24 8.68 -5.37
CA ARG A 146 -7.52 8.50 -4.11
C ARG A 146 -8.32 7.57 -3.20
N PRO A 147 -7.65 6.75 -2.37
CA PRO A 147 -8.32 5.98 -1.33
C PRO A 147 -9.04 6.97 -0.41
N HIS A 148 -10.36 6.99 -0.50
CA HIS A 148 -11.23 7.71 0.43
C HIS A 148 -12.21 6.68 1.00
N GLY A 149 -12.19 6.52 2.31
CA GLY A 149 -13.11 5.74 3.10
C GLY A 149 -14.02 6.69 3.85
N ASN A 150 -15.25 6.25 4.07
CA ASN A 150 -16.16 7.02 4.88
C ASN A 150 -15.69 6.96 6.34
N VAL A 151 -15.55 8.11 7.00
CA VAL A 151 -15.17 8.16 8.42
C VAL A 151 -16.34 7.64 9.24
N ASN A 152 -16.33 6.34 9.56
CA ASN A 152 -17.32 5.71 10.41
C ASN A 152 -16.65 5.27 11.72
N PRO A 153 -16.90 5.94 12.86
CA PRO A 153 -16.28 5.62 14.15
C PRO A 153 -16.51 4.18 14.65
N HIS A 154 -17.55 3.50 14.14
CA HIS A 154 -17.88 2.11 14.48
C HIS A 154 -17.72 1.17 13.29
N GLY A 155 -17.16 1.67 12.19
CA GLY A 155 -16.99 0.95 10.94
C GLY A 155 -15.59 0.39 10.78
N TYR A 156 -15.44 -0.41 9.75
CA TYR A 156 -14.15 -0.89 9.31
C TYR A 156 -13.33 0.25 8.70
N ASP A 157 -12.08 0.45 9.16
CA ASP A 157 -11.16 1.43 8.58
C ASP A 157 -10.61 0.92 7.23
N TYR A 158 -11.35 1.23 6.18
CA TYR A 158 -11.02 0.82 4.82
C TYR A 158 -9.77 1.53 4.28
N GLU A 159 -9.57 2.81 4.60
CA GLU A 159 -8.37 3.54 4.18
C GLU A 159 -7.12 2.97 4.86
N GLY A 160 -7.21 2.70 6.17
CA GLY A 160 -6.13 2.08 6.94
C GLY A 160 -5.70 0.75 6.34
N ARG A 161 -6.64 -0.14 6.01
CA ARG A 161 -6.33 -1.42 5.34
C ARG A 161 -5.64 -1.24 4.00
N LEU A 162 -6.15 -0.35 3.14
CA LEU A 162 -5.51 -0.10 1.85
C LEU A 162 -4.09 0.43 2.03
N LEU A 163 -3.85 1.30 3.02
CA LEU A 163 -2.53 1.79 3.35
C LEU A 163 -1.59 0.67 3.83
N GLU A 164 -2.07 -0.22 4.69
CA GLU A 164 -1.34 -1.41 5.17
C GLU A 164 -0.94 -2.33 4.02
N GLU A 165 -1.85 -2.57 3.08
CA GLU A 165 -1.63 -3.37 1.87
C GLU A 165 -0.75 -2.66 0.83
N GLY A 166 -0.38 -1.40 1.08
CA GLY A 166 0.40 -0.56 0.18
C GLY A 166 -0.38 -0.05 -1.03
N ILE A 167 -1.71 -0.16 -1.01
CA ILE A 167 -2.60 0.30 -2.08
C ILE A 167 -2.85 1.80 -1.93
N ARG A 168 -2.39 2.57 -2.91
CA ARG A 168 -2.39 4.04 -2.84
C ARG A 168 -3.27 4.74 -3.86
N ALA A 169 -3.96 3.96 -4.70
CA ALA A 169 -5.09 4.42 -5.49
C ALA A 169 -6.07 3.28 -5.73
N THR A 170 -7.34 3.63 -5.88
CA THR A 170 -8.39 2.70 -6.31
C THR A 170 -8.96 3.17 -7.64
N GLY A 171 -9.58 2.29 -8.41
CA GLY A 171 -10.21 2.71 -9.65
C GLY A 171 -10.81 1.57 -10.43
N TYR A 172 -11.10 1.85 -11.69
CA TYR A 172 -11.67 0.87 -12.59
C TYR A 172 -11.02 0.93 -13.97
N VAL A 173 -11.05 -0.22 -14.64
CA VAL A 173 -10.52 -0.40 -16.00
C VAL A 173 -11.57 0.06 -17.00
N ARG A 174 -11.15 0.88 -17.97
CA ARG A 174 -11.95 1.28 -19.14
C ARG A 174 -11.68 0.37 -20.33
N ASN A 175 -10.40 0.09 -20.58
CA ASN A 175 -9.95 -0.77 -21.67
C ASN A 175 -8.59 -1.39 -21.29
N GLY A 176 -8.24 -2.51 -21.90
CA GLY A 176 -7.00 -3.22 -21.63
C GLY A 176 -6.50 -4.01 -22.83
N VAL A 177 -5.19 -4.02 -23.00
CA VAL A 177 -4.50 -4.91 -23.94
C VAL A 177 -3.54 -5.78 -23.15
N LEU A 178 -3.66 -7.11 -23.33
CA LEU A 178 -2.72 -8.06 -22.76
C LEU A 178 -1.39 -7.92 -23.49
N LEU A 179 -0.31 -7.73 -22.75
CA LEU A 179 1.04 -7.62 -23.29
C LEU A 179 1.82 -8.93 -23.14
N ASP A 180 1.59 -9.65 -22.03
CA ASP A 180 2.25 -10.92 -21.73
C ASP A 180 1.34 -11.74 -20.80
N ASP A 181 1.27 -13.05 -21.02
CA ASP A 181 0.41 -13.93 -20.24
C ASP A 181 0.97 -14.19 -18.83
N PHE A 182 2.30 -14.15 -18.67
CA PHE A 182 2.89 -14.33 -17.35
C PHE A 182 4.27 -13.70 -17.19
N VAL A 183 4.39 -12.84 -16.17
CA VAL A 183 5.68 -12.29 -15.73
C VAL A 183 6.10 -12.98 -14.44
N PRO A 184 7.21 -13.74 -14.44
CA PRO A 184 7.65 -14.48 -13.27
C PRO A 184 8.22 -13.54 -12.19
N SER A 185 7.74 -13.71 -10.97
CA SER A 185 8.27 -13.13 -9.74
C SER A 185 7.87 -14.02 -8.56
N PRO A 186 8.57 -13.97 -7.41
CA PRO A 186 8.18 -14.78 -6.25
C PRO A 186 6.70 -14.61 -5.86
N GLY A 187 6.19 -13.37 -5.89
CA GLY A 187 4.79 -13.08 -5.60
C GLY A 187 3.83 -13.65 -6.65
N THR A 188 4.08 -13.41 -7.94
CA THR A 188 3.19 -13.88 -9.02
C THR A 188 3.17 -15.40 -9.15
N LEU A 189 4.27 -16.08 -8.80
CA LEU A 189 4.31 -17.54 -8.72
C LEU A 189 3.40 -18.07 -7.61
N ILE A 190 3.43 -17.44 -6.43
CA ILE A 190 2.54 -17.80 -5.31
C ILE A 190 1.08 -17.56 -5.69
N GLU A 191 0.76 -16.41 -6.29
CA GLU A 191 -0.61 -16.10 -6.70
C GLU A 191 -1.12 -17.02 -7.81
N ARG A 192 -0.25 -17.43 -8.75
CA ARG A 192 -0.60 -18.40 -9.78
C ARG A 192 -0.81 -19.80 -9.21
N ALA A 193 -0.03 -20.20 -8.20
CA ALA A 193 -0.27 -21.45 -7.46
C ALA A 193 -1.60 -21.39 -6.70
N ARG A 194 -1.92 -20.25 -6.07
CA ARG A 194 -3.20 -20.03 -5.38
C ARG A 194 -4.38 -20.10 -6.36
N GLU A 195 -4.23 -19.54 -7.55
CA GLU A 195 -5.20 -19.64 -8.65
C GLU A 195 -5.46 -21.11 -9.02
N ALA A 196 -4.41 -21.89 -9.27
CA ALA A 196 -4.55 -23.30 -9.63
C ALA A 196 -5.23 -24.12 -8.52
N ILE A 197 -4.95 -23.82 -7.25
CA ILE A 197 -5.63 -24.45 -6.11
C ILE A 197 -7.11 -24.08 -6.10
N ARG A 198 -7.44 -22.79 -6.23
CA ARG A 198 -8.83 -22.31 -6.29
C ARG A 198 -9.59 -23.00 -7.42
N ASP A 199 -9.04 -23.02 -8.62
CA ASP A 199 -9.71 -23.58 -9.79
C ASP A 199 -9.95 -25.09 -9.63
N ARG A 200 -8.99 -25.80 -9.01
CA ARG A 200 -9.15 -27.22 -8.67
C ARG A 200 -10.23 -27.46 -7.62
N ILE A 201 -10.34 -26.59 -6.61
CA ILE A 201 -11.40 -26.65 -5.60
C ILE A 201 -12.76 -26.41 -6.27
N LEU A 202 -12.90 -25.32 -7.02
CA LEU A 202 -14.14 -24.96 -7.70
C LEU A 202 -14.59 -26.04 -8.70
N GLN A 203 -13.65 -26.64 -9.43
CA GLN A 203 -13.96 -27.74 -10.35
C GLN A 203 -14.54 -28.96 -9.62
N LYS A 204 -14.01 -29.30 -8.44
CA LYS A 204 -14.53 -30.41 -7.62
C LYS A 204 -15.87 -30.08 -6.95
N LEU A 205 -16.08 -28.83 -6.57
CA LEU A 205 -17.29 -28.38 -5.87
C LEU A 205 -18.46 -28.07 -6.82
N ARG A 206 -18.25 -28.01 -8.14
CA ARG A 206 -19.22 -27.53 -9.15
C ARG A 206 -20.61 -28.18 -9.09
N ASN A 207 -20.71 -29.41 -8.55
CA ASN A 207 -21.96 -30.16 -8.43
C ASN A 207 -22.40 -30.39 -6.97
N LEU A 208 -21.78 -29.73 -6.00
CA LEU A 208 -22.07 -29.91 -4.59
C LEU A 208 -22.86 -28.72 -4.03
N PRO A 209 -23.90 -28.96 -3.21
CA PRO A 209 -24.75 -27.89 -2.67
C PRO A 209 -24.03 -26.93 -1.71
N HIS A 210 -22.81 -27.25 -1.28
CA HIS A 210 -22.00 -26.44 -0.35
C HIS A 210 -20.90 -25.60 -1.03
N ALA A 211 -20.92 -25.48 -2.36
CA ALA A 211 -19.88 -24.77 -3.12
C ALA A 211 -19.69 -23.28 -2.72
N GLY A 212 -20.69 -22.64 -2.12
CA GLY A 212 -20.62 -21.23 -1.70
C GLY A 212 -20.01 -20.98 -0.32
N VAL A 213 -19.60 -22.02 0.42
CA VAL A 213 -19.12 -21.90 1.82
C VAL A 213 -17.61 -22.13 1.97
N ILE A 214 -16.94 -22.70 0.96
CA ILE A 214 -15.54 -23.16 1.00
C ILE A 214 -14.63 -22.19 0.25
#